data_AF-A0AAW1PVL0-F1
#
_entry.id   AF-A0AAW1PVL0-F1
#
_cell.length_a   1.000
_cell.length_b   1.000
_cell.length_c   1.000
_cell.angle_alpha   90.00
_cell.angle_beta   90.00
_cell.angle_gamma   90.00
#
_symmetry.space_group_name_H-M   'P 1'
#
loop_
_entity.id
_entity.type
_entity.pdbx_description
1 polymer ?
#
loop_
_entity_poly.entity_id
_entity_poly.type
_entity_poly.pdbx_seq_one_letter_code
_entity_poly.pdbx_strand_id
1 'polypeptide(L)'
;MGVGTANAFGLTQYSGVDGSFFSHGAYLSEGAGYGIILGVSGAFILLVLALVWADSRYGDTRYHSEEFNTAGRTIKTGLIAVDITSHWTWSSTMLQSTNQAFQYGVSGGLWFAAGAVIQIFFFGPVAVEIKRRAPFCHTVLEIVASRWGNGPRVIFLYFLLITNVIVSAQLILGGSAVISALTGVNIYAAVFLIPIGVLIYTCVGGLKATFTSSYVHTVIIFIGLCLFGFVTYATGHVLGSPGAMYDHLQYISQLHPVDGNRHGSYLTLFSLSGIKFGILQVMSCWGIVFADQAYWQSAIAARPTAAWKGYILGGLMWYAVPFGLATSLGLTVKALDLPLTSKEANSGLVPAAAGLAILGKGGGVVVAIMVLMAITSSGSAEMVAISSLLTYDVYIPFIRKNKNPSGKLA
;
A
#
# COMPACT_ATOMS: atom_id res chain seq x y z
N MET A 1 4.20 -14.17 -40.13
CA MET A 1 3.28 -13.20 -39.49
C MET A 1 1.91 -13.84 -39.48
N GLY A 2 1.57 -14.55 -38.40
CA GLY A 2 0.24 -15.13 -38.23
C GLY A 2 -0.73 -14.01 -37.88
N VAL A 3 -1.83 -13.91 -38.62
CA VAL A 3 -2.90 -12.94 -38.39
C VAL A 3 -3.63 -13.35 -37.13
N GLY A 4 -3.24 -12.81 -35.97
CA GLY A 4 -3.98 -13.01 -34.73
C GLY A 4 -5.32 -12.27 -34.82
N THR A 5 -6.38 -12.85 -34.28
CA THR A 5 -7.67 -12.18 -34.18
C THR A 5 -7.52 -10.90 -33.35
N ALA A 6 -8.00 -9.77 -33.86
CA ALA A 6 -8.07 -8.55 -33.06
C ALA A 6 -8.95 -8.78 -31.83
N ASN A 7 -8.70 -8.06 -30.74
CA ASN A 7 -9.55 -8.16 -29.55
C ASN A 7 -10.99 -7.67 -29.85
N ALA A 8 -11.89 -7.75 -28.87
CA ALA A 8 -13.29 -7.35 -29.02
C ALA A 8 -13.52 -5.93 -29.60
N PHE A 9 -12.53 -5.04 -29.51
CA PHE A 9 -12.58 -3.66 -30.00
C PHE A 9 -11.71 -3.40 -31.24
N GLY A 10 -11.19 -4.44 -31.89
CA GLY A 10 -10.37 -4.28 -33.09
C GLY A 10 -8.94 -3.78 -32.82
N LEU A 11 -8.47 -3.78 -31.57
CA LEU A 11 -7.09 -3.43 -31.22
C LEU A 11 -6.14 -4.55 -31.66
N THR A 12 -5.44 -4.31 -32.76
CA THR A 12 -4.48 -5.25 -33.36
C THR A 12 -3.14 -5.28 -32.63
N GLN A 13 -2.87 -4.33 -31.74
CA GLN A 13 -1.64 -4.29 -30.92
C GLN A 13 -1.52 -5.45 -29.92
N TYR A 14 -2.61 -6.20 -29.70
CA TYR A 14 -2.65 -7.41 -28.88
C TYR A 14 -2.91 -8.69 -29.73
N SER A 15 -2.87 -8.56 -31.05
CA SER A 15 -3.05 -9.66 -32.00
C SER A 15 -1.86 -10.64 -31.93
N GLY A 16 -2.14 -11.93 -31.75
CA GLY A 16 -1.13 -12.99 -31.66
C GLY A 16 -0.57 -13.22 -30.25
N VAL A 17 -1.12 -12.53 -29.25
CA VAL A 17 -0.85 -12.77 -27.82
C VAL A 17 -1.78 -13.88 -27.35
N ASP A 18 -1.56 -15.12 -27.81
CA ASP A 18 -2.38 -16.27 -27.46
C ASP A 18 -2.15 -16.64 -25.98
N GLY A 19 -2.90 -15.99 -25.09
CA GLY A 19 -3.08 -16.41 -23.71
C GLY A 19 -2.10 -15.85 -22.67
N SER A 20 -1.44 -14.71 -22.88
CA SER A 20 -0.72 -13.97 -21.80
C SER A 20 -0.23 -12.58 -22.23
N PHE A 21 -0.64 -11.52 -21.52
CA PHE A 21 -0.26 -10.13 -21.80
C PHE A 21 1.26 -9.90 -21.72
N PHE A 22 1.96 -10.63 -20.84
CA PHE A 22 3.41 -10.50 -20.65
C PHE A 22 4.23 -11.57 -21.41
N SER A 23 3.63 -12.27 -22.38
CA SER A 23 4.29 -13.35 -23.14
C SER A 23 5.46 -12.89 -24.03
N HIS A 24 5.45 -11.64 -24.49
CA HIS A 24 6.51 -11.07 -25.34
C HIS A 24 7.76 -10.59 -24.57
N GLY A 25 7.82 -10.87 -23.27
CA GLY A 25 8.92 -10.48 -22.40
C GLY A 25 8.72 -9.10 -21.77
N ALA A 26 9.80 -8.58 -21.18
CA ALA A 26 9.75 -7.32 -20.45
C ALA A 26 9.51 -6.11 -21.36
N TYR A 27 8.63 -5.20 -20.93
CA TYR A 27 8.29 -3.98 -21.66
C TYR A 27 9.30 -2.84 -21.44
N LEU A 28 10.02 -2.89 -20.33
CA LEU A 28 11.11 -2.00 -19.96
C LEU A 28 12.44 -2.77 -19.94
N SER A 29 13.55 -2.08 -20.15
CA SER A 29 14.88 -2.68 -20.02
C SER A 29 15.22 -3.01 -18.56
N GLU A 30 16.05 -4.01 -18.33
CA GLU A 30 16.56 -4.33 -16.98
C GLU A 30 17.24 -3.14 -16.30
N GLY A 31 17.96 -2.32 -17.06
CA GLY A 31 18.56 -1.07 -16.56
C GLY A 31 17.54 -0.07 -16.02
N ALA A 32 16.34 -0.02 -16.60
CA ALA A 32 15.24 0.78 -16.06
C ALA A 32 14.71 0.17 -14.75
N GLY A 33 14.65 -1.15 -14.64
CA GLY A 33 14.29 -1.85 -13.41
C GLY A 33 15.25 -1.56 -12.25
N TYR A 34 16.56 -1.73 -12.48
CA TYR A 34 17.57 -1.36 -11.48
C TYR A 34 17.61 0.15 -11.21
N GLY A 35 17.38 0.99 -12.23
CA GLY A 35 17.24 2.44 -12.08
C GLY A 35 16.05 2.83 -11.20
N ILE A 36 14.92 2.13 -11.28
CA ILE A 36 13.79 2.33 -10.39
C ILE A 36 14.15 1.84 -8.98
N ILE A 37 14.62 0.60 -8.83
CA ILE A 37 14.92 0.03 -7.51
C ILE A 37 15.98 0.84 -6.75
N LEU A 38 17.12 1.14 -7.39
CA LEU A 38 18.26 1.77 -6.74
C LEU A 38 18.29 3.29 -6.93
N GLY A 39 17.99 3.76 -8.15
CA GLY A 39 18.04 5.18 -8.48
C GLY A 39 16.92 5.97 -7.82
N VAL A 40 15.66 5.54 -7.95
CA VAL A 40 14.53 6.23 -7.29
C VAL A 40 14.63 6.11 -5.78
N SER A 41 14.97 4.92 -5.24
CA SER A 41 15.19 4.77 -3.80
C SER A 41 16.36 5.63 -3.29
N GLY A 42 17.47 5.72 -4.04
CA GLY A 42 18.61 6.54 -3.69
C GLY A 42 18.27 8.04 -3.71
N ALA A 43 17.58 8.52 -4.74
CA ALA A 43 17.09 9.89 -4.82
C ALA A 43 16.12 10.20 -3.68
N PHE A 44 15.25 9.26 -3.34
CA PHE A 44 14.32 9.37 -2.21
C PHE A 44 15.05 9.44 -0.87
N ILE A 45 16.04 8.57 -0.64
CA ILE A 45 16.89 8.62 0.57
C ILE A 45 17.54 10.00 0.68
N LEU A 46 18.17 10.49 -0.39
CA LEU A 46 18.84 11.79 -0.37
C LEU A 46 17.85 12.93 -0.08
N LEU A 47 16.64 12.88 -0.65
CA LEU A 47 15.59 13.84 -0.38
C LEU A 47 15.17 13.81 1.10
N VAL A 48 14.87 12.63 1.65
CA VAL A 48 14.46 12.49 3.05
C VAL A 48 15.59 12.95 3.98
N LEU A 49 16.83 12.54 3.73
CA LEU A 49 17.99 12.97 4.52
C LEU A 49 18.21 14.48 4.45
N ALA A 50 18.03 15.09 3.28
CA ALA A 50 18.11 16.55 3.13
C ALA A 50 17.00 17.27 3.90
N LEU A 51 15.77 16.74 3.88
CA LEU A 51 14.64 17.29 4.64
C LEU A 51 14.85 17.14 6.15
N VAL A 52 15.35 15.99 6.59
CA VAL A 52 15.70 15.73 8.00
C VAL A 52 16.84 16.64 8.45
N TRP A 53 17.88 16.79 7.63
CA TRP A 53 18.97 17.72 7.91
C TRP A 53 18.47 19.16 8.01
N ALA A 54 17.62 19.60 7.09
CA ALA A 54 17.04 20.94 7.11
C ALA A 54 16.20 21.17 8.38
N ASP A 55 15.35 20.21 8.76
CA ASP A 55 14.57 20.27 10.00
C ASP A 55 15.48 20.25 11.25
N SER A 56 16.59 19.51 11.24
CA SER A 56 17.55 19.50 12.35
C SER A 56 18.35 20.80 12.48
N ARG A 57 18.62 21.48 11.37
CA ARG A 57 19.47 22.68 11.30
C ARG A 57 18.70 23.97 11.51
N TYR A 58 17.45 24.00 11.05
CA TYR A 58 16.58 25.18 11.06
C TYR A 58 15.31 25.00 11.90
N GLY A 59 14.98 23.78 12.32
CA GLY A 59 13.91 23.48 13.27
C GLY A 59 14.45 23.22 14.69
N ASP A 60 13.56 23.29 15.68
CA ASP A 60 13.90 23.12 17.11
C ASP A 60 14.00 21.63 17.56
N THR A 61 14.26 20.69 16.65
CA THR A 61 14.17 19.25 16.94
C THR A 61 15.45 18.70 17.57
N ARG A 62 15.37 18.09 18.76
CA ARG A 62 16.50 17.37 19.41
C ARG A 62 16.29 15.86 19.33
N TYR A 63 17.17 15.13 18.66
CA TYR A 63 17.08 13.68 18.50
C TYR A 63 17.53 12.92 19.77
N HIS A 64 16.58 12.36 20.53
CA HIS A 64 16.81 11.35 21.58
C HIS A 64 15.86 10.16 21.38
N SER A 65 16.04 9.06 22.12
CA SER A 65 15.30 7.79 21.90
C SER A 65 13.78 7.93 21.98
N GLU A 66 13.26 8.84 22.81
CA GLU A 66 11.83 9.14 22.87
C GLU A 66 11.35 9.87 21.60
N GLU A 67 12.12 10.84 21.08
CA GLU A 67 11.81 11.53 19.82
C GLU A 67 11.85 10.54 18.64
N PHE A 68 12.80 9.60 18.65
CA PHE A 68 12.94 8.56 17.63
C PHE A 68 11.72 7.62 17.58
N ASN A 69 11.10 7.31 18.73
CA ASN A 69 9.97 6.39 18.82
C ASN A 69 8.59 7.08 18.84
N THR A 70 8.52 8.40 19.07
CA THR A 70 7.23 9.09 19.28
C THR A 70 7.05 10.37 18.45
N ALA A 71 8.07 10.80 17.71
CA ALA A 71 8.09 12.08 16.97
C ALA A 71 7.65 13.29 17.83
N GLY A 72 8.03 13.26 19.10
CA GLY A 72 7.68 14.26 20.11
C GLY A 72 6.19 14.39 20.39
N ARG A 73 5.36 13.46 19.87
CA ARG A 73 3.90 13.53 19.89
C ARG A 73 3.39 14.88 19.37
N THR A 74 4.04 15.45 18.35
CA THR A 74 3.78 16.81 17.87
C THR A 74 2.97 16.93 16.57
N ILE A 75 2.68 15.80 15.93
CA ILE A 75 2.13 15.75 14.57
C ILE A 75 0.69 16.29 14.51
N LYS A 76 0.43 17.17 13.53
CA LYS A 76 -0.87 17.81 13.28
C LYS A 76 -1.78 16.92 12.42
N THR A 77 -3.08 17.20 12.44
CA THR A 77 -4.14 16.40 11.77
C THR A 77 -3.84 16.04 10.32
N GLY A 78 -3.38 16.99 9.49
CA GLY A 78 -3.10 16.72 8.08
C GLY A 78 -1.96 15.73 7.87
N LEU A 79 -0.86 15.88 8.62
CA LEU A 79 0.28 14.97 8.51
C LEU A 79 -0.04 13.59 9.11
N ILE A 80 -0.87 13.51 10.15
CA ILE A 80 -1.42 12.23 10.65
C ILE A 80 -2.27 11.56 9.57
N ALA A 81 -3.17 12.29 8.91
CA ALA A 81 -4.02 11.73 7.86
C ALA A 81 -3.18 11.15 6.72
N VAL A 82 -2.17 11.90 6.27
CA VAL A 82 -1.24 11.46 5.23
C VAL A 82 -0.42 10.26 5.69
N ASP A 83 0.09 10.25 6.91
CA ASP A 83 0.85 9.14 7.47
C ASP A 83 0.02 7.86 7.55
N ILE A 84 -1.22 7.96 8.02
CA ILE A 84 -2.18 6.86 8.01
C ILE A 84 -2.40 6.38 6.57
N THR A 85 -2.69 7.28 5.62
CA THR A 85 -2.84 6.87 4.21
C THR A 85 -1.58 6.18 3.68
N SER A 86 -0.39 6.68 4.01
CA SER A 86 0.89 6.15 3.55
C SER A 86 1.17 4.76 4.11
N HIS A 87 1.02 4.56 5.41
CA HIS A 87 1.29 3.27 6.07
C HIS A 87 0.30 2.18 5.65
N TRP A 88 -0.95 2.58 5.37
CA TRP A 88 -1.98 1.66 4.90
C TRP A 88 -1.92 1.41 3.38
N THR A 89 -1.19 2.24 2.63
CA THR A 89 -1.01 2.02 1.18
C THR A 89 0.10 1.01 0.94
N TRP A 90 -0.25 -0.25 1.14
CA TRP A 90 0.60 -1.39 0.82
C TRP A 90 0.75 -1.56 -0.69
N SER A 91 1.81 -2.25 -1.12
CA SER A 91 1.88 -2.67 -2.53
C SER A 91 0.65 -3.51 -2.88
N SER A 92 0.29 -4.46 -2.02
CA SER A 92 -0.92 -5.28 -2.17
C SER A 92 -2.22 -4.46 -2.20
N THR A 93 -2.31 -3.28 -1.57
CA THR A 93 -3.47 -2.38 -1.68
C THR A 93 -3.75 -2.02 -3.13
N MET A 94 -2.70 -1.68 -3.89
CA MET A 94 -2.83 -1.34 -5.30
C MET A 94 -3.02 -2.57 -6.19
N LEU A 95 -2.25 -3.63 -5.94
CA LEU A 95 -2.24 -4.83 -6.78
C LEU A 95 -3.53 -5.65 -6.61
N GLN A 96 -4.01 -5.79 -5.37
CA GLN A 96 -5.21 -6.57 -5.09
C GLN A 96 -6.47 -5.78 -5.37
N SER A 97 -6.56 -4.47 -5.09
CA SER A 97 -7.79 -3.72 -5.41
C SER A 97 -8.09 -3.74 -6.90
N THR A 98 -7.05 -3.60 -7.73
CA THR A 98 -7.16 -3.69 -9.19
C THR A 98 -7.47 -5.11 -9.65
N ASN A 99 -6.88 -6.14 -9.04
CA ASN A 99 -7.24 -7.53 -9.31
C ASN A 99 -8.70 -7.83 -8.96
N GLN A 100 -9.21 -7.36 -7.81
CA GLN A 100 -10.61 -7.54 -7.45
C GLN A 100 -11.56 -6.83 -8.42
N ALA A 101 -11.20 -5.65 -8.92
CA ALA A 101 -11.97 -4.99 -9.97
C ALA A 101 -11.91 -5.72 -11.32
N PHE A 102 -10.76 -6.30 -11.66
CA PHE A 102 -10.63 -7.16 -12.84
C PHE A 102 -11.53 -8.41 -12.72
N GLN A 103 -11.61 -9.03 -11.54
CA GLN A 103 -12.41 -10.25 -11.33
C GLN A 103 -13.92 -9.97 -11.20
N TYR A 104 -14.30 -8.97 -10.42
CA TYR A 104 -15.70 -8.77 -9.99
C TYR A 104 -16.29 -7.42 -10.41
N GLY A 105 -15.56 -6.62 -11.19
CA GLY A 105 -15.99 -5.28 -11.60
C GLY A 105 -15.97 -4.27 -10.45
N VAL A 106 -16.79 -3.23 -10.57
CA VAL A 106 -16.87 -2.13 -9.59
C VAL A 106 -17.12 -2.64 -8.17
N SER A 107 -17.92 -3.71 -8.03
CA SER A 107 -18.19 -4.34 -6.73
C SER A 107 -16.92 -4.83 -6.03
N GLY A 108 -15.99 -5.45 -6.74
CA GLY A 108 -14.74 -5.96 -6.16
C GLY A 108 -13.85 -4.84 -5.62
N GLY A 109 -13.64 -3.79 -6.42
CA GLY A 109 -12.90 -2.61 -5.98
C GLY A 109 -13.56 -1.89 -4.79
N LEU A 110 -14.90 -1.78 -4.80
CA LEU A 110 -15.66 -1.18 -3.70
C LEU A 110 -15.49 -1.99 -2.41
N TRP A 111 -15.70 -3.31 -2.45
CA TRP A 111 -15.62 -4.16 -1.26
C TRP A 111 -14.20 -4.25 -0.70
N PHE A 112 -13.17 -4.18 -1.56
CA PHE A 112 -11.78 -4.06 -1.11
C PHE A 112 -11.57 -2.78 -0.29
N ALA A 113 -11.93 -1.63 -0.86
CA ALA A 113 -11.70 -0.34 -0.24
C ALA A 113 -12.60 -0.12 0.99
N ALA A 114 -13.91 -0.31 0.84
CA ALA A 114 -14.86 -0.14 1.94
C ALA A 114 -14.60 -1.14 3.08
N GLY A 115 -14.23 -2.38 2.76
CA GLY A 115 -13.99 -3.44 3.74
C GLY A 115 -12.80 -3.20 4.66
N ALA A 116 -11.84 -2.36 4.26
CA ALA A 116 -10.66 -1.99 5.04
C ALA A 116 -10.74 -0.58 5.68
N VAL A 117 -11.55 0.34 5.10
CA VAL A 117 -11.74 1.69 5.67
C VAL A 117 -12.43 1.66 7.03
N ILE A 118 -13.33 0.70 7.25
CA ILE A 118 -14.07 0.57 8.51
C ILE A 118 -13.09 0.50 9.68
N GLN A 119 -12.04 -0.31 9.58
CA GLN A 119 -11.04 -0.52 10.62
C GLN A 119 -10.22 0.75 10.85
N ILE A 120 -9.89 1.51 9.80
CA ILE A 120 -9.21 2.83 9.92
C ILE A 120 -10.08 3.78 10.76
N PHE A 121 -11.38 3.87 10.47
CA PHE A 121 -12.29 4.74 11.22
C PHE A 121 -12.45 4.28 12.67
N PHE A 122 -12.53 2.98 12.92
CA PHE A 122 -12.58 2.43 14.27
C PHE A 122 -11.29 2.67 15.08
N PHE A 123 -10.14 2.76 14.41
CA PHE A 123 -8.88 3.10 15.06
C PHE A 123 -8.84 4.55 15.56
N GLY A 124 -9.66 5.45 15.02
CA GLY A 124 -9.76 6.84 15.48
C GLY A 124 -10.15 6.97 16.96
N PRO A 125 -11.30 6.41 17.39
CA PRO A 125 -11.68 6.34 18.80
C PRO A 125 -10.66 5.59 19.68
N VAL A 126 -10.08 4.48 19.17
CA VAL A 126 -9.05 3.72 19.89
C VAL A 126 -7.83 4.60 20.17
N ALA A 127 -7.36 5.36 19.17
CA ALA A 127 -6.25 6.28 19.32
C ALA A 127 -6.53 7.35 20.39
N VAL A 128 -7.77 7.85 20.51
CA VAL A 128 -8.16 8.78 21.58
C VAL A 128 -8.09 8.11 22.95
N GLU A 129 -8.60 6.88 23.09
CA GLU A 129 -8.58 6.17 24.38
C GLU A 129 -7.17 5.77 24.82
N ILE A 130 -6.27 5.42 23.90
CA ILE A 130 -4.84 5.22 24.20
C ILE A 130 -4.28 6.47 24.88
N LYS A 131 -4.58 7.67 24.36
CA LYS A 131 -4.09 8.92 24.95
C LYS A 131 -4.70 9.24 26.29
N ARG A 132 -5.96 8.89 26.52
CA ARG A 132 -6.64 9.13 27.79
C ARG A 132 -6.16 8.18 28.89
N ARG A 133 -5.82 6.93 28.56
CA ARG A 133 -5.56 5.87 29.55
C ARG A 133 -4.09 5.45 29.65
N ALA A 134 -3.35 5.51 28.55
CA ALA A 134 -1.96 5.07 28.45
C ALA A 134 -1.10 6.08 27.65
N PRO A 135 -1.01 7.35 28.06
CA PRO A 135 -0.31 8.40 27.29
C PRO A 135 1.19 8.15 27.08
N PHE A 136 1.80 7.32 27.92
CA PHE A 136 3.24 7.03 27.92
C PHE A 136 3.60 5.64 27.39
N CYS A 137 2.65 4.87 26.83
CA CYS A 137 2.99 3.58 26.25
C CYS A 137 3.81 3.73 24.96
N HIS A 138 4.64 2.74 24.66
CA HIS A 138 5.40 2.66 23.40
C HIS A 138 4.85 1.56 22.49
N THR A 139 4.20 0.55 23.05
CA THR A 139 3.57 -0.54 22.29
C THR A 139 2.17 -0.87 22.80
N VAL A 140 1.37 -1.56 21.97
CA VAL A 140 0.06 -2.08 22.40
C VAL A 140 0.20 -3.11 23.52
N LEU A 141 1.32 -3.82 23.57
CA LEU A 141 1.56 -4.87 24.54
C LEU A 141 1.74 -4.32 25.96
N GLU A 142 2.23 -3.10 26.13
CA GLU A 142 2.21 -2.42 27.44
C GLU A 142 0.77 -2.21 27.94
N ILE A 143 -0.16 -1.88 27.04
CA ILE A 143 -1.59 -1.74 27.37
C ILE A 143 -2.17 -3.11 27.72
N VAL A 144 -1.88 -4.14 26.92
CA VAL A 144 -2.36 -5.51 27.15
C VAL A 144 -1.85 -6.04 28.49
N ALA A 145 -0.55 -5.85 28.79
CA ALA A 145 0.07 -6.28 30.03
C ALA A 145 -0.53 -5.55 31.24
N SER A 146 -0.76 -4.25 31.13
CA SER A 146 -1.36 -3.45 32.20
C SER A 146 -2.81 -3.85 32.49
N ARG A 147 -3.55 -4.30 31.46
CA ARG A 147 -4.98 -4.63 31.60
C ARG A 147 -5.25 -6.08 31.97
N TRP A 148 -4.49 -7.03 31.40
CA TRP A 148 -4.74 -8.46 31.49
C TRP A 148 -3.52 -9.29 31.95
N GLY A 149 -2.38 -8.65 32.23
CA GLY A 149 -1.18 -9.32 32.72
C GLY A 149 -0.33 -9.99 31.65
N ASN A 150 0.70 -10.72 32.10
CA ASN A 150 1.76 -11.23 31.23
C ASN A 150 1.37 -12.41 30.33
N GLY A 151 0.36 -13.21 30.69
CA GLY A 151 -0.08 -14.34 29.86
C GLY A 151 -0.57 -13.88 28.48
N PRO A 152 -1.62 -13.02 28.42
CA PRO A 152 -2.08 -12.43 27.17
C PRO A 152 -1.00 -11.61 26.46
N ARG A 153 -0.11 -10.93 27.19
CA ARG A 153 1.02 -10.19 26.59
C ARG A 153 1.87 -11.07 25.68
N VAL A 154 2.26 -12.26 26.12
CA VAL A 154 3.11 -13.18 25.34
C VAL A 154 2.37 -13.71 24.10
N ILE A 155 1.08 -14.02 24.25
CA ILE A 155 0.24 -14.48 23.13
C ILE A 155 0.12 -13.39 22.06
N PHE A 156 -0.19 -12.15 22.47
CA PHE A 156 -0.28 -11.02 21.54
C PHE A 156 1.08 -10.69 20.92
N LEU A 157 2.18 -10.82 21.66
CA LEU A 157 3.53 -10.61 21.12
C LEU A 157 3.81 -11.57 19.96
N TYR A 158 3.45 -12.84 20.10
CA TYR A 158 3.57 -13.82 19.03
C TYR A 158 2.76 -13.43 17.79
N PHE A 159 1.50 -13.05 17.96
CA PHE A 159 0.65 -12.63 16.84
C PHE A 159 1.15 -11.35 16.16
N LEU A 160 1.58 -10.36 16.93
CA LEU A 160 2.11 -9.10 16.41
C LEU A 160 3.39 -9.34 15.59
N LEU A 161 4.36 -10.08 16.14
CA LEU A 161 5.60 -10.37 15.43
C LEU A 161 5.37 -11.16 14.14
N ILE A 162 4.53 -12.19 14.16
CA ILE A 162 4.24 -12.98 12.95
C ILE A 162 3.52 -12.14 11.91
N THR A 163 2.53 -11.34 12.33
CA THR A 163 1.79 -10.47 11.41
C THR A 163 2.75 -9.49 10.76
N ASN A 164 3.59 -8.78 11.53
CA ASN A 164 4.54 -7.82 10.99
C ASN A 164 5.57 -8.47 10.04
N VAL A 165 6.04 -9.69 10.34
CA VAL A 165 6.96 -10.43 9.46
C VAL A 165 6.27 -10.85 8.15
N ILE A 166 5.06 -11.39 8.23
CA ILE A 166 4.29 -11.82 7.05
C ILE A 166 3.94 -10.60 6.19
N VAL A 167 3.50 -9.50 6.81
CA VAL A 167 3.20 -8.24 6.11
C VAL A 167 4.44 -7.71 5.41
N SER A 168 5.57 -7.62 6.10
CA SER A 168 6.86 -7.22 5.50
C SER A 168 7.23 -8.08 4.29
N ALA A 169 7.10 -9.40 4.40
CA ALA A 169 7.45 -10.34 3.33
C ALA A 169 6.54 -10.18 2.11
N GLN A 170 5.22 -10.07 2.29
CA GLN A 170 4.29 -9.90 1.15
C GLN A 170 4.50 -8.57 0.42
N LEU A 171 4.88 -7.50 1.13
CA LEU A 171 5.11 -6.19 0.53
C LEU A 171 6.26 -6.24 -0.48
N ILE A 172 7.39 -6.81 -0.05
CA ILE A 172 8.60 -6.97 -0.86
C ILE A 172 8.35 -7.92 -2.04
N LEU A 173 7.70 -9.05 -1.80
CA LEU A 173 7.39 -10.03 -2.84
C LEU A 173 6.47 -9.42 -3.93
N GLY A 174 5.40 -8.74 -3.51
CA GLY A 174 4.43 -8.15 -4.43
C GLY A 174 5.07 -7.12 -5.37
N GLY A 175 5.91 -6.22 -4.85
CA GLY A 175 6.56 -5.25 -5.74
C GLY A 175 7.73 -5.81 -6.54
N SER A 176 8.46 -6.78 -5.99
CA SER A 176 9.50 -7.47 -6.76
C SER A 176 8.91 -8.20 -7.96
N ALA A 177 7.73 -8.80 -7.81
CA ALA A 177 7.01 -9.45 -8.91
C ALA A 177 6.60 -8.45 -10.01
N VAL A 178 6.06 -7.29 -9.64
CA VAL A 178 5.69 -6.24 -10.60
C VAL A 178 6.90 -5.69 -11.35
N ILE A 179 7.98 -5.36 -10.64
CA ILE A 179 9.20 -4.82 -11.26
C ILE A 179 9.83 -5.89 -12.17
N SER A 180 9.90 -7.15 -11.73
CA SER A 180 10.42 -8.25 -12.54
C SER A 180 9.60 -8.45 -13.81
N ALA A 181 8.28 -8.46 -13.72
CA ALA A 181 7.39 -8.60 -14.88
C ALA A 181 7.51 -7.42 -15.86
N LEU A 182 7.68 -6.19 -15.36
CA LEU A 182 7.82 -5.00 -16.20
C LEU A 182 9.17 -4.88 -16.88
N THR A 183 10.25 -5.30 -16.20
CA THR A 183 11.63 -4.93 -16.57
C THR A 183 12.56 -6.11 -16.89
N GLY A 184 12.15 -7.34 -16.57
CA GLY A 184 12.96 -8.54 -16.73
C GLY A 184 13.99 -8.76 -15.62
N VAL A 185 14.14 -7.80 -14.68
CA VAL A 185 15.07 -7.94 -13.55
C VAL A 185 14.77 -9.22 -12.77
N ASN A 186 15.83 -9.92 -12.38
CA ASN A 186 15.73 -11.12 -11.56
C ASN A 186 14.96 -10.84 -10.27
N ILE A 187 13.88 -11.59 -10.02
CA ILE A 187 13.00 -11.38 -8.87
C ILE A 187 13.75 -11.52 -7.53
N TYR A 188 14.71 -12.42 -7.43
CA TYR A 188 15.52 -12.58 -6.20
C TYR A 188 16.40 -11.36 -5.96
N ALA A 189 17.01 -10.80 -7.02
CA ALA A 189 17.76 -9.55 -6.90
C ALA A 189 16.86 -8.40 -6.43
N ALA A 190 15.65 -8.27 -7.00
CA ALA A 190 14.69 -7.25 -6.57
C ALA A 190 14.29 -7.40 -5.10
N VAL A 191 14.04 -8.63 -4.63
CA VAL A 191 13.69 -8.93 -3.24
C VAL A 191 14.79 -8.49 -2.26
N PHE A 192 16.07 -8.66 -2.62
CA PHE A 192 17.17 -8.22 -1.75
C PHE A 192 17.48 -6.72 -1.85
N LEU A 193 17.29 -6.10 -3.02
CA LEU A 193 17.69 -4.71 -3.24
C LEU A 193 16.65 -3.69 -2.76
N ILE A 194 15.34 -3.97 -2.92
CA ILE A 194 14.27 -3.05 -2.50
C ILE A 194 14.36 -2.70 -1.00
N PRO A 195 14.55 -3.67 -0.07
CA PRO A 195 14.62 -3.36 1.36
C PRO A 195 15.82 -2.50 1.76
N ILE A 196 16.93 -2.55 1.03
CA ILE A 196 18.13 -1.77 1.35
C ILE A 196 17.82 -0.26 1.36
N GLY A 197 17.01 0.19 0.39
CA GLY A 197 16.57 1.58 0.34
C GLY A 197 15.83 2.02 1.60
N VAL A 198 14.90 1.16 2.04
CA VAL A 198 14.07 1.36 3.25
C VAL A 198 14.92 1.38 4.52
N LEU A 199 15.86 0.44 4.63
CA LEU A 199 16.74 0.30 5.78
C LEU A 199 17.53 1.58 6.04
N ILE A 200 18.13 2.16 5.00
CA ILE A 200 19.03 3.30 5.14
C ILE A 200 18.30 4.52 5.71
N TYR A 201 17.20 4.98 5.12
CA TYR A 201 16.54 6.19 5.62
C TYR A 201 15.80 5.96 6.94
N THR A 202 15.30 4.75 7.20
CA THR A 202 14.61 4.43 8.45
C THR A 202 15.58 4.42 9.62
N CYS A 203 16.78 3.85 9.44
CA CYS A 203 17.82 3.85 10.47
C CYS A 203 18.35 5.25 10.78
N VAL A 204 18.53 6.10 9.77
CA VAL A 204 19.13 7.44 9.97
C VAL A 204 18.13 8.46 10.50
N GLY A 205 16.85 8.39 10.09
CA GLY A 205 15.89 9.46 10.32
C GLY A 205 14.93 9.29 11.51
N GLY A 206 14.67 8.06 11.96
CA GLY A 206 13.67 7.78 13.00
C GLY A 206 12.23 8.17 12.63
N LEU A 207 11.30 8.08 13.59
CA LEU A 207 9.86 8.22 13.30
C LEU A 207 9.47 9.58 12.70
N LYS A 208 10.14 10.69 13.08
CA LYS A 208 9.85 12.01 12.49
C LYS A 208 10.23 12.08 11.01
N ALA A 209 11.36 11.48 10.62
CA ALA A 209 11.72 11.33 9.21
C ALA A 209 10.74 10.41 8.49
N THR A 210 10.26 9.37 9.16
CA THR A 210 9.20 8.49 8.64
C THR A 210 7.94 9.29 8.31
N PHE A 211 7.47 10.20 9.17
CA PHE A 211 6.33 11.07 8.86
C PHE A 211 6.55 11.96 7.63
N THR A 212 7.73 12.57 7.50
CA THR A 212 8.06 13.40 6.32
C THR A 212 8.18 12.56 5.05
N SER A 213 8.78 11.38 5.16
CA SER A 213 8.87 10.37 4.11
C SER A 213 7.49 9.91 3.66
N SER A 214 6.59 9.59 4.60
CA SER A 214 5.18 9.23 4.37
C SER A 214 4.44 10.29 3.56
N TYR A 215 4.72 11.58 3.81
CA TYR A 215 4.16 12.66 3.01
C TYR A 215 4.60 12.60 1.55
N VAL A 216 5.90 12.46 1.30
CA VAL A 216 6.44 12.38 -0.07
C VAL A 216 5.93 11.13 -0.79
N HIS A 217 5.93 9.96 -0.14
CA HIS A 217 5.38 8.72 -0.68
C HIS A 217 3.92 8.90 -1.13
N THR A 218 3.09 9.45 -0.23
CA THR A 218 1.66 9.65 -0.50
C THR A 218 1.44 10.62 -1.65
N VAL A 219 2.20 11.73 -1.70
CA VAL A 219 2.11 12.69 -2.81
C VAL A 219 2.42 12.03 -4.15
N ILE A 220 3.50 11.24 -4.24
CA ILE A 220 3.87 10.54 -5.49
C ILE A 220 2.78 9.55 -5.90
N ILE A 221 2.22 8.79 -4.95
CA ILE A 221 1.11 7.86 -5.20
C ILE A 221 -0.13 8.61 -5.69
N PHE A 222 -0.49 9.73 -5.08
CA PHE A 222 -1.64 10.54 -5.49
C PHE A 222 -1.45 11.18 -6.87
N ILE A 223 -0.23 11.61 -7.22
CA ILE A 223 0.09 12.08 -8.57
C ILE A 223 -0.17 10.96 -9.59
N GLY A 224 0.30 9.74 -9.31
CA GLY A 224 0.04 8.58 -10.16
C GLY A 224 -1.45 8.23 -10.25
N LEU A 225 -2.17 8.27 -9.13
CA LEU A 225 -3.61 8.06 -9.07
C LEU A 225 -4.36 9.09 -9.93
N CYS A 226 -4.05 10.38 -9.77
CA CYS A 226 -4.65 11.45 -10.58
C CYS A 226 -4.32 11.28 -12.06
N LEU A 227 -3.05 10.97 -12.39
CA LEU A 227 -2.63 10.72 -13.77
C LEU A 227 -3.47 9.61 -14.41
N PHE A 228 -3.57 8.45 -13.77
CA PHE A 228 -4.37 7.34 -14.29
C PHE A 228 -5.86 7.66 -14.31
N GLY A 229 -6.39 8.35 -13.30
CA GLY A 229 -7.77 8.81 -13.28
C GLY A 229 -8.09 9.71 -14.48
N PHE A 230 -7.28 10.74 -14.74
CA PHE A 230 -7.49 11.67 -15.86
C PHE A 230 -7.24 11.04 -17.23
N VAL A 231 -6.27 10.14 -17.35
CA VAL A 231 -6.03 9.45 -18.62
C VAL A 231 -7.17 8.49 -18.93
N THR A 232 -7.61 7.70 -17.95
CA THR A 232 -8.71 6.74 -18.16
C THR A 232 -10.05 7.45 -18.42
N TYR A 233 -10.34 8.56 -17.73
CA TYR A 233 -11.67 9.16 -17.74
C TYR A 233 -11.80 10.54 -18.39
N ALA A 234 -10.72 11.16 -18.90
CA ALA A 234 -10.83 12.52 -19.47
C ALA A 234 -10.00 12.78 -20.73
N THR A 235 -8.83 12.15 -20.88
CA THR A 235 -7.85 12.55 -21.91
C THR A 235 -7.30 11.41 -22.78
N GLY A 236 -7.46 10.16 -22.35
CA GLY A 236 -6.92 9.02 -23.07
C GLY A 236 -7.60 8.79 -24.42
N HIS A 237 -6.81 8.41 -25.43
CA HIS A 237 -7.33 8.18 -26.78
C HIS A 237 -8.24 6.95 -26.91
N VAL A 238 -8.11 5.98 -26.01
CA VAL A 238 -8.85 4.70 -26.08
C VAL A 238 -10.12 4.70 -25.23
N LEU A 239 -10.07 5.23 -24.01
CA LEU A 239 -11.24 5.36 -23.12
C LEU A 239 -11.63 6.84 -23.02
N GLY A 240 -10.82 7.67 -22.36
CA GLY A 240 -10.90 9.14 -22.44
C GLY A 240 -12.17 9.79 -21.89
N SER A 241 -13.18 9.02 -21.47
CA SER A 241 -14.41 9.52 -20.88
C SER A 241 -15.08 8.43 -20.02
N PRO A 242 -15.90 8.80 -19.02
CA PRO A 242 -16.70 7.83 -18.28
C PRO A 242 -17.72 7.11 -19.16
N GLY A 243 -18.22 7.79 -20.21
CA GLY A 243 -19.16 7.21 -21.18
C GLY A 243 -18.52 6.08 -21.98
N ALA A 244 -17.33 6.29 -22.54
CA ALA A 244 -16.60 5.25 -23.26
C ALA A 244 -16.26 4.05 -22.37
N MET A 245 -15.82 4.28 -21.12
CA MET A 245 -15.61 3.19 -20.16
C MET A 245 -16.91 2.41 -19.92
N TYR A 246 -18.03 3.11 -19.74
CA TYR A 246 -19.34 2.48 -19.55
C TYR A 246 -19.74 1.62 -20.75
N ASP A 247 -19.66 2.18 -21.96
CA ASP A 247 -20.05 1.50 -23.21
C ASP A 247 -19.19 0.26 -23.47
N HIS A 248 -17.87 0.38 -23.27
CA HIS A 248 -16.94 -0.74 -23.40
C HIS A 248 -17.24 -1.85 -22.39
N LEU A 249 -17.45 -1.51 -21.11
CA LEU A 249 -17.76 -2.51 -20.09
C LEU A 249 -19.11 -3.18 -20.34
N GLN A 250 -20.11 -2.45 -20.85
CA GLN A 250 -21.40 -3.03 -21.23
C GLN A 250 -21.26 -4.02 -22.39
N TYR A 251 -20.47 -3.67 -23.41
CA TYR A 251 -20.19 -4.57 -24.51
C TYR A 251 -19.45 -5.84 -24.05
N ILE A 252 -18.42 -5.67 -23.23
CA ILE A 252 -17.65 -6.80 -22.69
C ILE A 252 -18.46 -7.66 -21.74
N SER A 253 -19.41 -7.11 -20.99
CA SER A 253 -20.35 -7.90 -20.20
C SER A 253 -21.24 -8.82 -21.03
N GLN A 254 -21.48 -8.52 -22.31
CA GLN A 254 -22.23 -9.40 -23.22
C GLN A 254 -21.35 -10.54 -23.76
N LEU A 255 -20.07 -10.27 -24.04
CA LEU A 255 -19.12 -11.26 -24.57
C LEU A 255 -18.56 -12.17 -23.47
N HIS A 256 -18.21 -11.57 -22.33
CA HIS A 256 -17.54 -12.20 -21.20
C HIS A 256 -18.24 -11.81 -19.89
N PRO A 257 -19.46 -12.32 -19.65
CA PRO A 257 -20.20 -12.04 -18.43
C PRO A 257 -19.47 -12.56 -17.19
N VAL A 258 -19.59 -11.83 -16.08
CA VAL A 258 -19.03 -12.27 -14.78
C VAL A 258 -20.04 -13.15 -14.06
N ASP A 259 -19.63 -14.39 -13.75
CA ASP A 259 -20.45 -15.32 -12.98
C ASP A 259 -20.77 -14.77 -11.57
N GLY A 260 -22.06 -14.76 -11.22
CA GLY A 260 -22.54 -14.25 -9.94
C GLY A 260 -22.74 -12.73 -9.88
N ASN A 261 -22.44 -11.98 -10.94
CA ASN A 261 -22.86 -10.59 -11.09
C ASN A 261 -24.27 -10.51 -11.67
N ARG A 262 -25.09 -9.58 -11.17
CA ARG A 262 -26.41 -9.29 -11.75
C ARG A 262 -26.27 -8.92 -13.23
N HIS A 263 -26.92 -9.67 -14.10
CA HIS A 263 -26.82 -9.57 -15.56
C HIS A 263 -25.39 -9.73 -16.11
N GLY A 264 -24.48 -10.37 -15.38
CA GLY A 264 -23.07 -10.51 -15.79
C GLY A 264 -22.29 -9.19 -15.85
N SER A 265 -22.86 -8.09 -15.36
CA SER A 265 -22.34 -6.74 -15.56
C SER A 265 -21.09 -6.46 -14.71
N TYR A 266 -20.07 -5.81 -15.28
CA TYR A 266 -18.91 -5.30 -14.52
C TYR A 266 -19.24 -4.04 -13.71
N LEU A 267 -20.39 -3.41 -13.96
CA LEU A 267 -20.80 -2.14 -13.35
C LEU A 267 -21.76 -2.32 -12.16
N THR A 268 -22.24 -3.55 -11.93
CA THR A 268 -23.17 -3.82 -10.85
C THR A 268 -22.47 -3.89 -9.49
N LEU A 269 -23.14 -3.41 -8.44
CA LEU A 269 -22.75 -3.69 -7.06
C LEU A 269 -23.29 -5.03 -6.56
N PHE A 270 -24.34 -5.55 -7.21
CA PHE A 270 -24.94 -6.85 -6.90
C PHE A 270 -24.08 -7.99 -7.46
N SER A 271 -22.97 -8.27 -6.78
CA SER A 271 -22.04 -9.37 -7.06
C SER A 271 -22.00 -10.31 -5.87
N LEU A 272 -22.36 -11.59 -6.07
CA LEU A 272 -22.28 -12.60 -5.01
C LEU A 272 -20.82 -12.87 -4.61
N SER A 273 -19.92 -12.91 -5.59
CA SER A 273 -18.49 -13.09 -5.35
C SER A 273 -17.88 -11.86 -4.70
N GLY A 274 -18.27 -10.65 -5.15
CA GLY A 274 -17.85 -9.39 -4.55
C GLY A 274 -18.24 -9.26 -3.07
N ILE A 275 -19.48 -9.58 -2.70
CA ILE A 275 -19.91 -9.51 -1.29
C ILE A 275 -19.26 -10.60 -0.43
N LYS A 276 -19.07 -11.83 -0.96
CA LYS A 276 -18.32 -12.89 -0.25
C LYS A 276 -16.89 -12.44 0.04
N PHE A 277 -16.23 -11.87 -0.96
CA PHE A 277 -14.92 -11.26 -0.80
C PHE A 277 -14.95 -10.12 0.22
N GLY A 278 -15.93 -9.22 0.16
CA GLY A 278 -16.07 -8.11 1.11
C GLY A 278 -16.20 -8.57 2.56
N ILE A 279 -16.99 -9.61 2.83
CA ILE A 279 -17.12 -10.21 4.17
C ILE A 279 -15.77 -10.78 4.63
N LEU A 280 -15.09 -11.54 3.78
CA LEU A 280 -13.76 -12.08 4.10
C LEU A 280 -12.76 -10.95 4.36
N GLN A 281 -12.75 -9.92 3.52
CA GLN A 281 -11.86 -8.77 3.63
C GLN A 281 -12.08 -8.04 4.95
N VAL A 282 -13.34 -7.78 5.34
CA VAL A 282 -13.66 -7.13 6.62
C VAL A 282 -13.12 -7.96 7.79
N MET A 283 -13.42 -9.27 7.82
CA MET A 283 -12.99 -10.17 8.90
C MET A 283 -11.46 -10.27 8.98
N SER A 284 -10.79 -10.45 7.84
CA SER A 284 -9.33 -10.53 7.78
C SER A 284 -8.65 -9.22 8.17
N CYS A 285 -9.19 -8.07 7.74
CA CYS A 285 -8.67 -6.76 8.12
C CYS A 285 -8.74 -6.52 9.63
N TRP A 286 -9.78 -6.99 10.33
CA TRP A 286 -9.83 -6.85 11.80
C TRP A 286 -8.65 -7.55 12.47
N GLY A 287 -8.35 -8.77 12.05
CA GLY A 287 -7.21 -9.52 12.58
C GLY A 287 -5.90 -8.81 12.28
N ILE A 288 -5.65 -8.49 11.01
CA ILE A 288 -4.39 -7.89 10.57
C ILE A 288 -4.17 -6.51 11.21
N VAL A 289 -5.17 -5.63 11.18
CA VAL A 289 -5.01 -4.24 11.66
C VAL A 289 -4.77 -4.18 13.17
N PHE A 290 -5.49 -4.98 13.95
CA PHE A 290 -5.35 -4.93 15.41
C PHE A 290 -4.18 -5.77 15.92
N ALA A 291 -3.72 -6.76 15.15
CA ALA A 291 -2.54 -7.56 15.44
C ALA A 291 -1.29 -7.07 14.70
N ASP A 292 -1.22 -5.79 14.34
CA ASP A 292 -0.05 -5.19 13.68
C ASP A 292 0.37 -3.92 14.41
N GLN A 293 1.59 -3.93 14.95
CA GLN A 293 2.12 -2.85 15.77
C GLN A 293 2.36 -1.55 14.97
N ALA A 294 2.51 -1.59 13.64
CA ALA A 294 2.72 -0.40 12.82
C ALA A 294 1.51 0.56 12.92
N TYR A 295 0.30 0.01 12.95
CA TYR A 295 -0.92 0.81 13.13
C TYR A 295 -1.03 1.43 14.52
N TRP A 296 -0.64 0.67 15.55
CA TRP A 296 -0.59 1.17 16.92
C TRP A 296 0.46 2.28 17.08
N GLN A 297 1.59 2.22 16.37
CA GLN A 297 2.60 3.28 16.43
C GLN A 297 2.09 4.62 15.94
N SER A 298 1.32 4.62 14.86
CA SER A 298 0.69 5.85 14.34
C SER A 298 -0.26 6.47 15.38
N ALA A 299 -1.03 5.64 16.09
CA ALA A 299 -1.91 6.07 17.16
C ALA A 299 -1.13 6.63 18.37
N ILE A 300 -0.03 5.95 18.75
CA ILE A 300 0.84 6.34 19.86
C ILE A 300 1.62 7.62 19.55
N ALA A 301 1.88 7.95 18.29
CA ALA A 301 2.53 9.20 17.90
C ALA A 301 1.55 10.40 17.81
N ALA A 302 0.25 10.16 17.58
CA ALA A 302 -0.73 11.22 17.35
C ALA A 302 -0.99 12.14 18.57
N ARG A 303 -1.31 13.42 18.34
CA ARG A 303 -1.84 14.31 19.39
C ARG A 303 -3.31 13.98 19.71
N PRO A 304 -3.77 14.06 20.97
CA PRO A 304 -5.14 13.69 21.34
C PRO A 304 -6.24 14.42 20.56
N THR A 305 -6.09 15.73 20.36
CA THR A 305 -7.07 16.57 19.61
C THR A 305 -7.01 16.35 18.10
N ALA A 306 -5.91 15.79 17.59
CA ALA A 306 -5.66 15.58 16.17
C ALA A 306 -5.96 14.14 15.73
N ALA A 307 -5.91 13.17 16.65
CA ALA A 307 -6.00 11.73 16.36
C ALA A 307 -7.28 11.37 15.60
N TRP A 308 -8.46 11.59 16.20
CA TRP A 308 -9.72 11.16 15.57
C TRP A 308 -9.98 11.84 14.21
N LYS A 309 -9.65 13.13 14.07
CA LYS A 309 -9.76 13.86 12.79
C LYS A 309 -8.79 13.30 11.75
N GLY A 310 -7.58 12.97 12.19
CA GLY A 310 -6.53 12.39 11.34
C GLY A 310 -6.93 11.02 10.82
N TYR A 311 -7.52 10.16 11.66
CA TYR A 311 -8.01 8.84 11.25
C TYR A 311 -9.20 8.91 10.29
N ILE A 312 -10.16 9.80 10.52
CA ILE A 312 -11.29 9.98 9.58
C ILE A 312 -10.79 10.50 8.23
N LEU A 313 -9.98 11.57 8.24
CA LEU A 313 -9.44 12.13 7.01
C LEU A 313 -8.52 11.13 6.28
N GLY A 314 -7.64 10.47 7.03
CA GLY A 314 -6.72 9.47 6.52
C GLY A 314 -7.42 8.24 5.95
N GLY A 315 -8.54 7.80 6.54
CA GLY A 315 -9.36 6.73 5.98
C GLY A 315 -10.10 7.12 4.70
N LEU A 316 -10.58 8.36 4.60
CA LEU A 316 -11.17 8.88 3.36
C LEU A 316 -10.13 9.03 2.24
N MET A 317 -8.94 9.56 2.57
CA MET A 317 -7.82 9.65 1.64
C MET A 317 -7.36 8.26 1.21
N TRP A 318 -7.24 7.34 2.15
CA TRP A 318 -6.86 5.96 1.85
C TRP A 318 -7.88 5.31 0.94
N TYR A 319 -9.19 5.43 1.19
CA TYR A 319 -10.24 4.88 0.32
C TYR A 319 -10.08 5.27 -1.16
N ALA A 320 -9.69 6.52 -1.42
CA ALA A 320 -9.51 7.04 -2.76
C ALA A 320 -8.40 6.28 -3.53
N VAL A 321 -7.39 5.77 -2.84
CA VAL A 321 -6.26 5.06 -3.47
C VAL A 321 -6.67 3.71 -4.07
N PRO A 322 -7.11 2.68 -3.30
CA PRO A 322 -7.47 1.40 -3.87
C PRO A 322 -8.71 1.50 -4.75
N PHE A 323 -9.73 2.30 -4.40
CA PHE A 323 -10.94 2.39 -5.22
C PHE A 323 -10.68 3.15 -6.53
N GLY A 324 -9.92 4.25 -6.47
CA GLY A 324 -9.55 5.02 -7.65
C GLY A 324 -8.65 4.23 -8.59
N LEU A 325 -7.67 3.47 -8.08
CA LEU A 325 -6.85 2.58 -8.92
C LEU A 325 -7.66 1.39 -9.45
N ALA A 326 -8.52 0.77 -8.62
CA ALA A 326 -9.36 -0.33 -9.03
C ALA A 326 -10.26 0.05 -10.22
N THR A 327 -10.85 1.24 -10.17
CA THR A 327 -11.70 1.77 -11.24
C THR A 327 -10.90 2.25 -12.46
N SER A 328 -9.81 2.99 -12.25
CA SER A 328 -9.01 3.56 -13.36
C SER A 328 -8.08 2.58 -14.06
N LEU A 329 -7.58 1.55 -13.36
CA LEU A 329 -6.66 0.55 -13.91
C LEU A 329 -7.28 -0.84 -13.96
N GLY A 330 -7.93 -1.29 -12.88
CA GLY A 330 -8.53 -2.64 -12.82
C GLY A 330 -9.61 -2.85 -13.88
N LEU A 331 -10.56 -1.91 -13.99
CA LEU A 331 -11.62 -1.96 -15.01
C LEU A 331 -11.07 -1.74 -16.42
N THR A 332 -10.00 -0.95 -16.58
CA THR A 332 -9.36 -0.71 -17.88
C THR A 332 -8.92 -2.01 -18.55
N VAL A 333 -8.38 -2.97 -17.79
CA VAL A 333 -8.00 -4.27 -18.35
C VAL A 333 -9.21 -4.98 -18.99
N LYS A 334 -10.39 -4.89 -18.38
CA LYS A 334 -11.64 -5.46 -18.91
C LYS A 334 -12.24 -4.62 -20.03
N ALA A 335 -12.29 -3.30 -19.87
CA ALA A 335 -12.85 -2.38 -20.85
C ALA A 335 -12.04 -2.34 -22.16
N LEU A 336 -10.77 -2.72 -22.12
CA LEU A 336 -9.92 -2.84 -23.31
C LEU A 336 -9.75 -4.28 -23.77
N ASP A 337 -10.43 -5.25 -23.15
CA ASP A 337 -10.32 -6.68 -23.46
C ASP A 337 -8.86 -7.14 -23.60
N LEU A 338 -8.03 -6.79 -22.62
CA LEU A 338 -6.62 -7.14 -22.65
C LEU A 338 -6.46 -8.66 -22.41
N PRO A 339 -5.53 -9.34 -23.11
CA PRO A 339 -5.29 -10.78 -22.96
C PRO A 339 -4.54 -11.13 -21.66
N LEU A 340 -5.00 -10.61 -20.51
CA LEU A 340 -4.44 -10.85 -19.20
C LEU A 340 -5.04 -12.13 -18.60
N THR A 341 -4.19 -13.10 -18.30
CA THR A 341 -4.62 -14.36 -17.68
C THR A 341 -4.96 -14.19 -16.20
N SER A 342 -5.77 -15.11 -15.67
CA SER A 342 -6.01 -15.22 -14.23
C SER A 342 -4.72 -15.43 -13.43
N LYS A 343 -3.70 -16.09 -14.01
CA LYS A 343 -2.40 -16.29 -13.34
C LYS A 343 -1.62 -14.98 -13.23
N GLU A 344 -1.57 -14.18 -14.29
CA GLU A 344 -0.93 -12.85 -14.27
C GLU A 344 -1.69 -11.89 -13.35
N ALA A 345 -3.02 -11.92 -13.40
CA ALA A 345 -3.87 -11.11 -12.53
C ALA A 345 -3.63 -11.45 -11.04
N ASN A 346 -3.60 -12.73 -10.69
CA ASN A 346 -3.29 -13.20 -9.33
C ASN A 346 -1.83 -12.97 -8.91
N SER A 347 -0.93 -12.73 -9.87
CA SER A 347 0.46 -12.30 -9.60
C SER A 347 0.56 -10.78 -9.40
N GLY A 348 -0.57 -10.07 -9.39
CA GLY A 348 -0.63 -8.63 -9.15
C GLY A 348 -0.28 -7.78 -10.37
N LEU A 349 -0.36 -8.33 -11.60
CA LEU A 349 0.07 -7.62 -12.81
C LEU A 349 -1.03 -6.80 -13.49
N VAL A 350 -2.26 -6.80 -12.95
CA VAL A 350 -3.39 -5.99 -13.46
C VAL A 350 -3.04 -4.50 -13.63
N PRO A 351 -2.50 -3.79 -12.61
CA PRO A 351 -2.21 -2.37 -12.78
C PRO A 351 -1.08 -2.13 -13.78
N ALA A 352 -0.10 -3.03 -13.85
CA ALA A 352 0.99 -2.96 -14.81
C ALA A 352 0.49 -3.11 -16.26
N ALA A 353 -0.38 -4.08 -16.52
CA ALA A 353 -0.99 -4.28 -17.83
C ALA A 353 -1.86 -3.08 -18.25
N ALA A 354 -2.70 -2.58 -17.34
CA ALA A 354 -3.52 -1.40 -17.58
C ALA A 354 -2.67 -0.16 -17.89
N GLY A 355 -1.65 0.11 -17.06
CA GLY A 355 -0.74 1.25 -17.24
C GLY A 355 0.00 1.19 -18.58
N LEU A 356 0.49 0.01 -18.97
CA LEU A 356 1.12 -0.22 -20.27
C LEU A 356 0.13 0.00 -21.43
N ALA A 357 -1.14 -0.39 -21.27
CA ALA A 357 -2.15 -0.23 -22.32
C ALA A 357 -2.53 1.23 -22.57
N ILE A 358 -2.64 2.06 -21.53
CA ILE A 358 -3.12 3.45 -21.65
C ILE A 358 -2.02 4.49 -21.83
N LEU A 359 -0.81 4.24 -21.32
CA LEU A 359 0.31 5.19 -21.36
C LEU A 359 1.62 4.57 -21.91
N GLY A 360 1.56 3.36 -22.47
CA GLY A 360 2.72 2.65 -22.97
C GLY A 360 3.77 2.41 -21.87
N LYS A 361 5.04 2.41 -22.27
CA LYS A 361 6.18 2.23 -21.34
C LYS A 361 6.18 3.23 -20.18
N GLY A 362 5.73 4.46 -20.41
CA GLY A 362 5.62 5.49 -19.37
C GLY A 362 4.65 5.08 -18.25
N GLY A 363 3.49 4.50 -18.59
CA GLY A 363 2.54 3.99 -17.61
C GLY A 363 3.12 2.85 -16.76
N GLY A 364 3.88 1.95 -17.38
CA GLY A 364 4.61 0.89 -16.65
C GLY A 364 5.61 1.46 -15.64
N VAL A 365 6.37 2.49 -16.01
CA VAL A 365 7.30 3.19 -15.09
C VAL A 365 6.55 3.83 -13.93
N VAL A 366 5.43 4.52 -14.19
CA VAL A 366 4.62 5.14 -13.13
C VAL A 366 4.08 4.10 -12.16
N VAL A 367 3.53 2.97 -12.65
CA VAL A 367 3.08 1.86 -11.79
C VAL A 367 4.22 1.32 -10.94
N ALA A 368 5.40 1.08 -11.53
CA ALA A 368 6.56 0.58 -10.80
C ALA A 368 7.02 1.56 -9.71
N ILE A 369 7.03 2.87 -9.98
CA ILE A 369 7.35 3.91 -8.99
C ILE A 369 6.32 3.91 -7.88
N MET A 370 5.01 3.91 -8.19
CA MET A 370 3.97 3.91 -7.16
C MET A 370 4.07 2.66 -6.26
N VAL A 371 4.29 1.48 -6.85
CA VAL A 371 4.49 0.24 -6.11
C VAL A 371 5.74 0.32 -5.23
N LEU A 372 6.84 0.87 -5.74
CA LEU A 372 8.05 1.10 -4.95
C LEU A 372 7.76 2.03 -3.76
N MET A 373 7.08 3.17 -3.98
CA MET A 373 6.71 4.12 -2.91
C MET A 373 5.78 3.49 -1.87
N ALA A 374 4.88 2.60 -2.28
CA ALA A 374 4.00 1.85 -1.38
C ALA A 374 4.81 0.90 -0.49
N ILE A 375 5.78 0.16 -1.06
CA ILE A 375 6.66 -0.75 -0.31
C ILE A 375 7.55 0.01 0.64
N THR A 376 8.19 1.09 0.19
CA THR A 376 9.13 1.83 1.02
C THR A 376 8.40 2.43 2.21
N SER A 377 7.26 3.08 1.97
CA SER A 377 6.38 3.61 3.02
C SER A 377 6.02 2.54 4.07
N SER A 378 5.29 1.52 3.66
CA SER A 378 4.78 0.48 4.57
C SER A 378 5.91 -0.33 5.21
N GLY A 379 6.94 -0.69 4.44
CA GLY A 379 8.11 -1.41 4.94
C GLY A 379 8.85 -0.68 6.06
N SER A 380 8.96 0.65 5.99
CA SER A 380 9.56 1.42 7.09
C SER A 380 8.72 1.38 8.36
N ALA A 381 7.39 1.40 8.24
CA ALA A 381 6.48 1.29 9.38
C ALA A 381 6.57 -0.09 10.04
N GLU A 382 6.60 -1.15 9.24
CA GLU A 382 6.76 -2.54 9.72
C GLU A 382 8.09 -2.75 10.45
N MET A 383 9.18 -2.19 9.93
CA MET A 383 10.48 -2.26 10.60
C MET A 383 10.48 -1.56 11.96
N VAL A 384 9.89 -0.36 12.04
CA VAL A 384 9.73 0.37 13.31
C VAL A 384 8.86 -0.43 14.28
N ALA A 385 7.79 -1.05 13.77
CA ALA A 385 6.90 -1.91 14.54
C ALA A 385 7.66 -3.09 15.18
N ILE A 386 8.37 -3.89 14.38
CA ILE A 386 9.16 -5.02 14.86
C ILE A 386 10.23 -4.56 15.85
N SER A 387 10.98 -3.51 15.53
CA SER A 387 12.00 -2.93 16.41
C SER A 387 11.42 -2.53 17.77
N SER A 388 10.25 -1.88 17.77
CA SER A 388 9.59 -1.44 19.00
C SER A 388 9.13 -2.62 19.87
N LEU A 389 8.54 -3.67 19.28
CA LEU A 389 8.14 -4.88 20.00
C LEU A 389 9.37 -5.57 20.61
N LEU A 390 10.43 -5.77 19.83
CA LEU A 390 11.64 -6.40 20.34
C LEU A 390 12.31 -5.57 21.44
N THR A 391 12.28 -4.24 21.35
CA THR A 391 12.90 -3.36 22.34
C THR A 391 12.07 -3.31 23.64
N TYR A 392 10.80 -2.92 23.55
CA TYR A 392 9.97 -2.62 24.72
C TYR A 392 9.28 -3.85 25.31
N ASP A 393 9.08 -4.90 24.52
CA ASP A 393 8.37 -6.11 24.97
C ASP A 393 9.25 -7.33 25.15
N VAL A 394 10.44 -7.37 24.57
CA VAL A 394 11.39 -8.48 24.75
C VAL A 394 12.62 -8.02 25.53
N TYR A 395 13.38 -7.07 24.98
CA TYR A 395 14.69 -6.69 25.51
C TYR A 395 14.59 -6.00 26.88
N ILE A 396 13.79 -4.94 27.02
CA ILE A 396 13.66 -4.21 28.28
C ILE A 396 13.10 -5.09 29.41
N PRO A 397 11.99 -5.84 29.22
CA PRO A 397 11.36 -6.59 30.31
C PRO A 397 12.11 -7.87 30.71
N PHE A 398 12.73 -8.57 29.75
CA PHE A 398 13.32 -9.90 29.97
C PHE A 398 14.85 -9.90 30.03
N ILE A 399 15.52 -9.03 29.27
CA ILE A 399 16.99 -9.02 29.16
C ILE A 399 17.59 -7.92 30.04
N ARG A 400 17.03 -6.70 30.01
CA ARG A 400 17.54 -5.53 30.75
C ARG A 400 16.74 -5.22 32.02
N LYS A 401 16.47 -6.22 32.86
CA LYS A 401 15.94 -5.97 34.22
C LYS A 401 16.92 -5.08 35.00
N ASN A 402 16.44 -3.95 35.55
CA ASN A 402 17.12 -3.06 36.52
C ASN A 402 18.15 -1.99 36.03
N LYS A 403 17.98 -1.34 34.87
CA LYS A 403 18.67 -0.05 34.61
C LYS A 403 17.69 1.01 34.10
N ASN A 404 17.71 2.20 34.71
CA ASN A 404 16.87 3.35 34.37
C ASN A 404 16.71 3.55 32.84
N PRO A 405 15.49 3.86 32.36
CA PRO A 405 15.17 3.94 30.92
C PRO A 405 15.77 5.14 30.18
N SER A 406 16.69 5.90 30.78
CA SER A 406 17.31 7.10 30.22
C SER A 406 18.52 6.86 29.31
N GLY A 407 18.87 5.61 29.00
CA GLY A 407 20.03 5.29 28.16
C GLY A 407 19.69 5.29 26.67
N LYS A 408 20.23 6.28 25.94
CA LYS A 408 20.27 6.38 24.47
C LYS A 408 20.37 4.99 23.81
N LEU A 409 19.42 4.69 22.94
CA LEU A 409 19.61 3.69 21.89
C LEU A 409 20.52 4.34 20.86
N ALA A 410 21.71 3.77 20.68
CA ALA A 410 22.66 4.15 19.64
C ALA A 410 22.20 3.63 18.29
#